data_AF-A0A954N468-F1
#
_entry.id   AF-A0A954N468-F1
#
_cell.length_a   1.000
_cell.length_b   1.000
_cell.length_c   1.000
_cell.angle_alpha   90.00
_cell.angle_beta   90.00
_cell.angle_gamma   90.00
#
_symmetry.space_group_name_H-M   'P 1'
#
loop_
_entity.id
_entity.type
_entity.pdbx_description
1 polymer ?
#
loop_
_entity_poly.entity_id
_entity_poly.type
_entity_poly.pdbx_seq_one_letter_code
_entity_poly.pdbx_strand_id
1 'polypeptide(L)' 'MQAPLTDQQRIVITGVGLTAPNGNNLAEFRANLLAGKSGVVPYTTRYIGDVLAG' A
#
# COMPACT_ATOMS: atom_id res chain seq x y z
N MET A 1 9.48 -11.71 29.31
CA MET A 1 9.82 -10.44 28.63
C MET A 1 11.16 -10.64 27.96
N GLN A 2 11.27 -10.38 26.65
CA GLN A 2 12.52 -10.55 25.90
C GLN A 2 13.48 -9.39 26.24
N ALA A 3 14.77 -9.69 26.40
CA ALA A 3 15.77 -8.65 26.60
C ALA A 3 15.81 -7.73 25.37
N PRO A 4 16.00 -6.41 25.55
CA PRO A 4 16.08 -5.47 24.43
C PRO A 4 17.27 -5.84 23.52
N LEU A 5 17.02 -5.86 22.21
CA LEU A 5 18.05 -6.07 21.19
C LEU A 5 19.12 -4.99 21.30
N THR A 6 20.38 -5.38 21.13
CA THR A 6 21.47 -4.40 21.02
C THR A 6 21.29 -3.58 19.74
N ASP A 7 21.88 -2.39 19.68
CA ASP A 7 21.76 -1.54 18.48
C ASP A 7 22.28 -2.24 17.22
N GLN A 8 23.29 -3.12 17.35
CA GLN A 8 23.83 -3.94 16.25
C GLN A 8 22.84 -4.98 15.72
N GLN A 9 21.80 -5.32 16.49
CA GLN A 9 20.79 -6.31 16.14
C GLN A 9 19.49 -5.67 15.65
N ARG A 10 19.34 -4.34 15.78
CA ARG A 10 18.12 -3.63 15.39
C ARG A 10 18.12 -3.36 13.89
N ILE A 11 17.21 -4.02 13.17
CA ILE A 11 16.91 -3.66 11.78
C ILE A 11 15.83 -2.58 11.78
N VAL A 12 16.07 -1.49 11.04
CA VAL A 12 15.14 -0.36 10.89
C VAL A 12 14.83 -0.12 9.42
N ILE A 13 13.61 0.31 9.13
CA ILE A 13 13.25 0.82 7.80
C ILE A 13 13.73 2.26 7.73
N THR A 14 14.77 2.53 6.94
CA THR A 14 15.35 3.86 6.77
C THR A 14 14.69 4.67 5.66
N GLY A 15 13.92 4.03 4.80
CA GLY A 15 13.17 4.66 3.73
C GLY A 15 12.16 3.71 3.12
N VAL A 16 11.11 4.28 2.52
CA VAL A 16 10.07 3.53 1.81
C VAL A 16 9.72 4.27 0.52
N GLY A 17 9.52 3.51 -0.55
CA GLY A 17 8.99 3.99 -1.82
C GLY A 17 7.83 3.10 -2.23
N LEU A 18 6.79 3.68 -2.81
CA LEU A 18 5.64 2.95 -3.30
C LEU A 18 4.99 3.67 -4.48
N THR A 19 4.31 2.88 -5.30
CA THR A 19 3.27 3.33 -6.21
C THR A 19 2.11 2.34 -6.07
N ALA A 20 0.89 2.84 -5.90
CA ALA A 20 -0.28 2.02 -5.62
C ALA A 20 -1.52 2.62 -6.30
N PRO A 21 -2.59 1.84 -6.55
CA PRO A 21 -3.81 2.35 -7.16
C PRO A 21 -4.44 3.54 -6.42
N ASN A 22 -4.19 3.66 -5.12
CA ASN A 22 -4.68 4.75 -4.28
C ASN A 22 -3.59 5.78 -3.93
N GLY A 23 -2.45 5.81 -4.63
CA GLY A 23 -1.48 6.89 -4.52
C GLY A 23 -0.14 6.61 -5.20
N ASN A 24 0.34 7.59 -5.97
CA ASN A 24 1.62 7.51 -6.69
C ASN A 24 2.80 8.05 -5.87
N ASN A 25 2.55 8.50 -4.64
CA ASN A 25 3.55 8.96 -3.68
C ASN A 25 3.07 8.73 -2.24
N LEU A 26 3.97 8.84 -1.28
CA LEU A 26 3.70 8.55 0.14
C LEU A 26 2.61 9.44 0.75
N ALA A 27 2.59 10.73 0.39
CA ALA A 27 1.65 11.68 0.97
C ALA A 27 0.21 11.37 0.54
N GLU A 28 0.01 11.16 -0.76
CA GLU A 28 -1.27 10.78 -1.34
C GLU A 28 -1.76 9.42 -0.80
N PHE A 29 -0.88 8.41 -0.84
CA PHE A 29 -1.21 7.07 -0.35
C PHE A 29 -1.62 7.10 1.12
N ARG A 30 -0.88 7.81 1.98
CA ARG A 30 -1.21 7.91 3.41
C ARG A 30 -2.56 8.59 3.63
N ALA A 31 -2.83 9.70 2.94
CA ALA A 31 -4.10 10.39 3.07
C ALA A 31 -5.29 9.51 2.65
N ASN A 32 -5.15 8.81 1.52
CA ASN A 32 -6.19 7.93 1.00
C ASN A 32 -6.39 6.69 1.88
N LEU A 33 -5.31 6.07 2.37
CA LEU A 33 -5.36 4.95 3.29
C LEU A 33 -6.11 5.30 4.58
N LEU A 34 -5.76 6.42 5.22
CA LEU A 34 -6.41 6.86 6.46
C LEU A 34 -7.86 7.29 6.27
N ALA A 35 -8.20 7.76 5.07
CA ALA A 35 -9.57 8.08 4.68
C ALA A 35 -10.38 6.87 4.20
N GLY A 36 -9.79 5.66 4.12
CA GLY A 36 -10.45 4.47 3.62
C GLY A 36 -10.80 4.53 2.12
N LYS A 37 -10.08 5.35 1.33
CA LYS A 37 -10.33 5.52 -0.10
C LYS A 37 -9.68 4.39 -0.90
N SER A 38 -10.51 3.61 -1.58
CA SER A 38 -10.07 2.57 -2.52
C SER A 38 -9.57 3.20 -3.83
N GLY A 39 -8.51 2.61 -4.40
CA GLY A 39 -8.04 2.90 -5.76
C GLY A 39 -8.46 1.85 -6.78
N VAL A 40 -9.27 0.86 -6.38
CA VAL A 40 -9.73 -0.20 -7.27
C VAL A 40 -10.73 0.38 -8.28
N VAL A 41 -10.47 0.11 -9.55
CA VAL A 41 -11.34 0.51 -10.66
C VAL A 41 -11.75 -0.72 -11.46
N PRO A 42 -12.99 -0.75 -11.99
CA PRO A 42 -13.39 -1.80 -12.90
C PRO A 42 -12.64 -1.70 -14.22
N TYR A 43 -12.48 -2.83 -14.88
CA TYR A 43 -12.04 -2.92 -16.26
C TYR A 43 -12.94 -3.86 -17.04
N THR A 44 -13.10 -3.58 -18.34
CA THR A 44 -13.98 -4.37 -19.20
C THR A 44 -13.28 -5.63 -19.68
N THR A 45 -13.87 -6.78 -19.38
CA THR A 45 -13.46 -8.08 -19.91
C THR A 45 -14.37 -8.52 -21.04
N ARG A 46 -13.79 -9.04 -22.14
CA ARG A 46 -14.56 -9.51 -23.30
C ARG A 46 -15.52 -10.63 -22.88
N TYR A 47 -16.79 -10.52 -23.28
CA TYR A 47 -17.89 -11.45 -22.99
C TYR A 47 -18.36 -11.56 -21.53
N ILE A 48 -17.72 -10.85 -20.58
CA ILE A 48 -18.12 -10.81 -19.17
C ILE A 48 -18.67 -9.44 -18.78
N GLY A 49 -18.12 -8.36 -19.35
CA GLY A 49 -18.45 -6.99 -18.97
C GLY A 49 -17.46 -6.44 -17.94
N ASP A 50 -17.90 -5.44 -17.16
CA ASP A 50 -17.04 -4.73 -16.21
C ASP A 50 -16.83 -5.55 -14.93
N VAL A 51 -15.56 -5.81 -14.61
CA VAL A 51 -15.14 -6.58 -13.44
C VAL A 51 -14.02 -5.88 -12.70
N LEU A 52 -13.87 -6.18 -11.42
CA LEU A 52 -12.68 -5.80 -10.66
C LEU A 52 -11.56 -6.82 -10.92
N ALA A 53 -10.30 -6.37 -10.87
CA ALA A 53 -9.17 -7.29 -10.82
C ALA A 53 -9.17 -8.02 -9.47
N GLY A 54 -9.15 -9.35 -9.51
CA GLY A 54 -9.05 -10.23 -8.34
C GLY A 54 -7.62 -10.55 -7.97
#